data_AF-N1UNC8-F1
#
_entry.id   AF-N1UNC8-F1
#
_cell.length_a   1.000
_cell.length_b   1.000
_cell.length_c   1.000
_cell.angle_alpha   90.00
_cell.angle_beta   90.00
_cell.angle_gamma   90.00
#
_symmetry.space_group_name_H-M   'P 1'
#
loop_
_entity.id
_entity.type
_entity.pdbx_description
1 polymer ?
#
loop_
_entity_poly.entity_id
_entity_poly.type
_entity_poly.pdbx_seq_one_letter_code
_entity_poly.pdbx_strand_id
1 'polypeptide(L)'
;MDILLFDDGQKIESALVENAVGTDSLLVPNDYWNRLNAQERKSLRGKLPFLLRKYSKQIASMKRLYYKAGKIKYNRGVGKMKKFSIRVHTGVWSTLGVLAAAHGVSRCYLFNYMLWLEEISGKEDFFVKTWNLGVPSFHWTYKMTWKIDRRQNLISRELKLEPNPMTNRYPYYLTS
;
A
#
# COMPACT_ATOMS: atom_id res chain seq x y z
N MET A 1 -46.02 1.15 -10.14
CA MET A 1 -44.76 1.61 -10.76
C MET A 1 -43.72 1.55 -9.66
N ASP A 2 -43.00 0.43 -9.56
CA ASP A 2 -42.05 0.23 -8.46
C ASP A 2 -40.77 1.02 -8.75
N ILE A 3 -40.58 2.10 -8.00
CA ILE A 3 -39.35 2.88 -8.05
C ILE A 3 -38.32 2.09 -7.24
N LEU A 4 -37.37 1.47 -7.93
CA LEU A 4 -36.15 0.95 -7.31
C LEU A 4 -35.37 2.12 -6.70
N LEU A 5 -35.56 2.35 -5.40
CA LEU A 5 -34.74 3.26 -4.61
C LEU A 5 -33.37 2.60 -4.42
N PHE A 6 -32.39 3.07 -5.17
CA PHE A 6 -31.00 2.71 -4.95
C PHE A 6 -30.51 3.46 -3.71
N ASP A 7 -30.16 2.72 -2.66
CA ASP A 7 -29.49 3.26 -1.48
C ASP A 7 -28.01 3.52 -1.84
N ASP A 8 -27.73 4.73 -2.32
CA ASP A 8 -26.40 5.17 -2.74
C ASP A 8 -25.53 5.66 -1.56
N GLY A 9 -26.06 5.61 -0.33
CA GLY A 9 -25.44 6.10 0.88
C GLY A 9 -24.82 5.04 1.80
N GLN A 10 -24.90 3.75 1.47
CA GLN A 10 -24.38 2.69 2.34
C GLN A 10 -22.85 2.81 2.54
N LYS A 11 -22.44 3.31 3.70
CA LYS A 11 -21.05 3.47 4.11
C LYS A 11 -20.76 2.59 5.32
N ILE A 12 -19.72 1.77 5.21
CA ILE A 12 -19.16 1.01 6.34
C ILE A 12 -17.91 1.74 6.81
N GLU A 13 -17.82 1.99 8.12
CA GLU A 13 -16.70 2.68 8.75
C GLU A 13 -16.12 1.85 9.90
N SER A 14 -14.81 1.98 10.11
CA SER A 14 -14.09 1.31 11.19
C SER A 14 -12.92 2.18 11.62
N ALA A 15 -12.50 2.07 12.88
CA ALA A 15 -11.35 2.81 13.38
C ALA A 15 -10.05 2.30 12.71
N LEU A 16 -9.11 3.20 12.43
CA LEU A 16 -7.79 2.80 11.91
C LEU A 16 -6.97 2.05 12.97
N VAL A 17 -7.19 2.37 14.24
CA VAL A 17 -6.59 1.69 15.39
C VAL A 17 -7.73 1.08 16.19
N GLU A 18 -7.85 -0.23 16.09
CA GLU A 18 -8.79 -1.01 16.90
C GLU A 18 -8.11 -1.51 18.18
N ASN A 19 -8.91 -1.76 19.23
CA ASN A 19 -8.42 -2.27 20.52
C ASN A 19 -7.73 -3.64 20.38
N ALA A 20 -8.07 -4.41 19.35
CA ALA A 20 -7.43 -5.68 19.03
C ALA A 20 -6.60 -5.57 17.75
N VAL A 21 -5.42 -6.19 17.76
CA VAL A 21 -4.60 -6.32 16.55
C VAL A 21 -5.05 -7.54 15.76
N GLY A 22 -5.58 -7.31 14.56
CA GLY A 22 -6.01 -8.37 13.64
C GLY A 22 -4.87 -9.29 13.21
N THR A 23 -5.21 -10.51 12.79
CA THR A 23 -4.27 -11.45 12.18
C THR A 23 -4.54 -11.56 10.69
N ASP A 24 -3.57 -11.15 9.89
CA ASP A 24 -3.60 -11.22 8.42
C ASP A 24 -2.53 -12.18 7.91
N SER A 25 -2.54 -12.43 6.59
CA SER A 25 -1.57 -13.31 5.93
C SER A 25 -0.91 -12.65 4.74
N LEU A 26 0.40 -12.83 4.65
CA LEU A 26 1.19 -12.45 3.48
C LEU A 26 1.89 -13.69 2.90
N LEU A 27 2.29 -13.54 1.64
CA LEU A 27 3.02 -14.55 0.88
C LEU A 27 4.36 -13.98 0.46
N VAL A 28 5.43 -14.76 0.61
CA VAL A 28 6.77 -14.49 0.05
C VAL A 28 7.25 -15.69 -0.76
N PRO A 29 8.14 -15.53 -1.76
CA PRO A 29 8.77 -16.66 -2.43
C PRO A 29 9.49 -17.58 -1.43
N ASN A 30 9.42 -18.89 -1.64
CA ASN A 30 10.11 -19.86 -0.80
C ASN A 30 11.63 -19.63 -0.80
N ASP A 31 12.20 -19.23 -1.94
CA ASP A 31 13.64 -18.97 -2.05
C ASP A 31 14.06 -17.83 -1.11
N TYR A 32 13.25 -16.77 -1.02
CA TYR A 32 13.45 -15.70 -0.05
C TYR A 32 13.31 -16.23 1.38
N TRP A 33 12.22 -16.96 1.69
CA TRP A 33 11.95 -17.49 3.02
C TRP A 33 13.06 -18.42 3.54
N ASN A 34 13.60 -19.26 2.65
CA ASN A 34 14.61 -20.26 2.98
C ASN A 34 15.98 -19.65 3.29
N ARG A 35 16.29 -18.47 2.72
CA ARG A 35 17.51 -17.71 3.04
C ARG A 35 17.47 -17.10 4.44
N LEU A 36 16.27 -16.81 4.96
CA LEU A 36 16.12 -16.21 6.29
C LEU A 36 16.36 -17.23 7.40
N ASN A 37 17.13 -16.84 8.41
CA ASN A 37 17.26 -17.56 9.66
C ASN A 37 16.01 -17.40 10.56
N ALA A 38 15.97 -18.13 11.68
CA ALA A 38 14.80 -18.14 12.56
C ALA A 38 14.44 -16.75 13.11
N GLN A 39 15.45 -15.94 13.46
CA GLN A 39 15.26 -14.60 13.98
C GLN A 39 14.76 -13.65 12.89
N GLU A 40 15.31 -13.72 11.69
CA GLU A 40 14.87 -12.92 10.54
C GLU A 40 13.43 -13.26 10.13
N ARG A 41 13.04 -14.54 10.16
CA ARG A 41 11.65 -14.96 9.92
C ARG A 41 10.70 -14.39 10.96
N LYS A 42 11.13 -14.26 12.22
CA LYS A 42 10.36 -13.62 13.28
C LYS A 42 10.24 -12.11 13.02
N SER A 43 11.34 -11.45 12.71
CA SER A 43 11.39 -10.01 12.39
C SER A 43 10.56 -9.66 11.15
N LEU A 44 10.53 -10.53 10.13
CA LEU A 44 9.74 -10.34 8.92
C LEU A 44 8.25 -10.11 9.22
N ARG A 45 7.71 -10.78 10.25
CA ARG A 45 6.30 -10.66 10.65
C ARG A 45 5.93 -9.26 11.15
N GLY A 46 6.90 -8.52 11.67
CA GLY A 46 6.76 -7.14 12.13
C GLY A 46 7.27 -6.10 11.12
N LYS A 47 7.70 -6.49 9.92
CA LYS A 47 8.41 -5.62 8.99
C LYS A 47 7.49 -4.70 8.17
N LEU A 48 6.20 -5.04 8.04
CA LEU A 48 5.25 -4.29 7.21
C LEU A 48 5.13 -2.79 7.60
N PRO A 49 4.91 -2.42 8.88
CA PRO A 49 4.84 -1.01 9.27
C PRO A 49 6.12 -0.23 8.91
N PHE A 50 7.30 -0.85 9.09
CA PHE A 50 8.58 -0.24 8.76
C PHE A 50 8.71 0.02 7.25
N LEU A 51 8.37 -0.98 6.42
CA LEU A 51 8.42 -0.85 4.96
C LEU A 51 7.46 0.23 4.46
N LEU A 52 6.24 0.29 4.99
CA LEU A 52 5.29 1.33 4.61
C LEU A 52 5.79 2.71 5.02
N ARG A 53 6.34 2.87 6.23
CA ARG A 53 6.92 4.15 6.67
C ARG A 53 8.06 4.62 5.75
N LYS A 54 8.86 3.68 5.23
CA LYS A 54 10.01 3.98 4.38
C LYS A 54 9.61 4.26 2.93
N TYR A 55 8.68 3.48 2.38
CA TYR A 55 8.44 3.42 0.94
C TYR A 55 7.07 3.94 0.49
N SER A 56 6.12 4.23 1.39
CA SER A 56 4.76 4.67 1.02
C SER A 56 4.76 5.87 0.07
N LYS A 57 5.57 6.90 0.36
CA LYS A 57 5.67 8.11 -0.45
C LYS A 57 6.24 7.82 -1.83
N GLN A 58 7.35 7.08 -1.89
CA GLN A 58 7.95 6.67 -3.17
C GLN A 58 6.95 5.87 -4.01
N ILE A 59 6.24 4.92 -3.39
CA ILE A 59 5.21 4.13 -4.06
C ILE A 59 4.10 5.05 -4.58
N ALA A 60 3.56 5.92 -3.74
CA ALA A 60 2.53 6.87 -4.12
C ALA A 60 2.90 7.78 -5.31
N SER A 61 4.18 8.16 -5.42
CA SER A 61 4.68 9.08 -6.46
C SER A 61 5.18 8.38 -7.73
N MET A 62 5.47 7.08 -7.70
CA MET A 62 6.02 6.38 -8.86
C MET A 62 4.94 5.95 -9.87
N LYS A 63 5.38 5.60 -11.09
CA LYS A 63 4.52 4.96 -12.08
C LYS A 63 3.93 3.66 -11.52
N ARG A 64 2.70 3.33 -11.94
CA ARG A 64 2.00 2.12 -11.48
C ARG A 64 2.81 0.87 -11.81
N LEU A 65 2.85 -0.07 -10.85
CA LEU A 65 3.55 -1.35 -11.02
C LEU A 65 2.86 -2.25 -12.05
N TYR A 66 1.57 -2.01 -12.29
CA TYR A 66 0.80 -2.67 -13.32
C TYR A 66 -0.14 -1.70 -14.02
N TYR A 67 -0.16 -1.74 -15.35
CA TYR A 67 -0.84 -0.74 -16.18
C TYR A 67 -2.31 -1.07 -16.45
N LYS A 68 -2.76 -2.32 -16.29
CA LYS A 68 -4.14 -2.71 -16.60
C LYS A 68 -5.07 -2.40 -15.42
N ALA A 69 -5.86 -1.33 -15.54
CA ALA A 69 -6.80 -0.90 -14.50
C ALA A 69 -7.88 -1.94 -14.14
N GLY A 70 -8.27 -2.81 -15.07
CA GLY A 70 -9.24 -3.88 -14.82
C GLY A 70 -8.68 -5.19 -14.29
N LYS A 71 -7.37 -5.28 -14.01
CA LYS A 71 -6.73 -6.53 -13.57
C LYS A 71 -5.80 -6.29 -12.39
N ILE A 72 -5.52 -7.35 -11.65
CA ILE A 72 -4.56 -7.35 -10.54
C ILE A 72 -3.37 -8.21 -10.93
N LYS A 73 -2.17 -7.67 -10.79
CA LYS A 73 -0.92 -8.42 -10.94
C LYS A 73 -0.59 -9.11 -9.61
N TYR A 74 -0.31 -10.40 -9.71
CA TYR A 74 0.11 -11.25 -8.59
C TYR A 74 1.57 -11.66 -8.78
N ASN A 75 2.19 -12.22 -7.73
CA ASN A 75 3.53 -12.81 -7.80
C ASN A 75 3.49 -14.09 -8.65
N ARG A 76 3.54 -13.96 -9.97
CA ARG A 76 3.62 -15.09 -10.92
C ARG A 76 5.08 -15.32 -11.31
N GLY A 77 5.43 -16.58 -11.60
CA GLY A 77 6.78 -16.94 -12.06
C GLY A 77 7.86 -16.92 -10.97
N VAL A 78 7.48 -16.81 -9.70
CA VAL A 78 8.41 -16.76 -8.54
C VAL A 78 8.51 -18.11 -7.79
N GLY A 79 8.02 -19.19 -8.41
CA GLY A 79 8.00 -20.52 -7.80
C GLY A 79 6.98 -20.68 -6.68
N LYS A 80 7.29 -21.60 -5.74
CA LYS A 80 6.44 -21.89 -4.57
C LYS A 80 6.45 -20.70 -3.60
N MET A 81 5.29 -20.37 -3.04
CA MET A 81 5.13 -19.28 -2.09
C MET A 81 4.98 -19.80 -0.66
N LYS A 82 5.62 -19.15 0.30
CA LYS A 82 5.40 -19.38 1.73
C LYS A 82 4.37 -18.39 2.28
N LYS A 83 3.28 -18.93 2.82
CA LYS A 83 2.32 -18.19 3.66
C LYS A 83 2.88 -18.03 5.08
N PHE A 84 2.76 -16.82 5.62
CA PHE A 84 2.99 -16.54 7.02
C PHE A 84 1.98 -15.52 7.55
N SER A 85 1.70 -15.61 8.84
CA SER A 85 0.78 -14.70 9.52
C SER A 85 1.49 -13.46 10.03
N ILE A 86 0.82 -12.31 9.93
CA ILE A 86 1.25 -11.04 10.50
C ILE A 86 0.18 -10.52 11.46
N ARG A 87 0.60 -9.74 12.45
CA ARG A 87 -0.31 -9.02 13.35
C ARG A 87 -0.06 -7.53 13.16
N VAL A 88 -1.04 -6.82 12.61
CA VAL A 88 -0.93 -5.39 12.29
C VAL A 88 -2.27 -4.68 12.52
N HIS A 89 -2.20 -3.39 12.83
CA HIS A 89 -3.41 -2.57 12.98
C HIS A 89 -4.11 -2.37 11.63
N THR A 90 -5.43 -2.16 11.69
CA THR A 90 -6.31 -1.93 10.54
C THR A 90 -5.78 -0.84 9.61
N GLY A 91 -5.26 0.26 10.15
CA GLY A 91 -4.67 1.34 9.37
C GLY A 91 -3.48 0.89 8.51
N VAL A 92 -2.52 0.18 9.09
CA VAL A 92 -1.34 -0.34 8.37
C VAL A 92 -1.77 -1.29 7.24
N TRP A 93 -2.70 -2.20 7.53
CA TRP A 93 -3.21 -3.15 6.55
C TRP A 93 -4.02 -2.48 5.43
N SER A 94 -4.79 -1.46 5.77
CA SER A 94 -5.61 -0.67 4.84
C SER A 94 -4.75 0.20 3.95
N THR A 95 -3.69 0.83 4.48
CA THR A 95 -2.71 1.58 3.68
C THR A 95 -2.03 0.67 2.65
N LEU A 96 -1.58 -0.54 3.04
CA LEU A 96 -1.06 -1.52 2.09
C LEU A 96 -2.10 -1.85 1.01
N GLY A 97 -3.36 -2.01 1.40
CA GLY A 97 -4.48 -2.28 0.50
C GLY A 97 -4.72 -1.18 -0.52
N VAL A 98 -4.82 0.07 -0.07
CA VAL A 98 -5.05 1.24 -0.92
C VAL A 98 -3.91 1.44 -1.92
N LEU A 99 -2.65 1.37 -1.45
CA LEU A 99 -1.49 1.48 -2.33
C LEU A 99 -1.43 0.31 -3.32
N ALA A 100 -1.68 -0.93 -2.89
CA ALA A 100 -1.68 -2.08 -3.80
C ALA A 100 -2.79 -1.94 -4.88
N ALA A 101 -3.98 -1.52 -4.48
CA ALA A 101 -5.10 -1.26 -5.38
C ALA A 101 -4.77 -0.15 -6.39
N ALA A 102 -4.12 0.93 -5.95
CA ALA A 102 -3.63 2.00 -6.81
C ALA A 102 -2.62 1.48 -7.83
N HIS A 103 -1.67 0.63 -7.43
CA HIS A 103 -0.65 0.12 -8.34
C HIS A 103 -1.11 -1.04 -9.23
N GLY A 104 -2.36 -1.50 -9.10
CA GLY A 104 -2.88 -2.62 -9.89
C GLY A 104 -2.30 -3.98 -9.47
N VAL A 105 -1.85 -4.11 -8.23
CA VAL A 105 -1.15 -5.29 -7.71
C VAL A 105 -1.84 -5.85 -6.47
N SER A 106 -1.52 -7.08 -6.09
CA SER A 106 -1.99 -7.64 -4.82
C SER A 106 -1.21 -7.09 -3.63
N ARG A 107 -1.79 -7.15 -2.41
CA ARG A 107 -1.08 -6.78 -1.16
C ARG A 107 0.25 -7.54 -1.01
N CYS A 108 0.24 -8.84 -1.33
CA CYS A 108 1.45 -9.66 -1.30
C CYS A 108 2.47 -9.20 -2.33
N TYR A 109 2.06 -8.82 -3.54
CA TYR A 109 3.00 -8.32 -4.55
C TYR A 109 3.65 -7.02 -4.08
N LEU A 110 2.86 -6.06 -3.58
CA LEU A 110 3.41 -4.79 -3.09
C LEU A 110 4.35 -5.00 -1.90
N PHE A 111 4.01 -5.92 -0.99
CA PHE A 111 4.90 -6.28 0.12
C PHE A 111 6.24 -6.86 -0.37
N ASN A 112 6.22 -7.81 -1.30
CA ASN A 112 7.46 -8.38 -1.87
C ASN A 112 8.27 -7.33 -2.64
N TYR A 113 7.58 -6.41 -3.34
CA TYR A 113 8.26 -5.30 -4.00
C TYR A 113 8.98 -4.39 -3.01
N MET A 114 8.36 -4.07 -1.87
CA MET A 114 9.04 -3.31 -0.79
C MET A 114 10.20 -4.08 -0.16
N LEU A 115 10.11 -5.41 -0.02
CA LEU A 115 11.24 -6.23 0.42
C LEU A 115 12.41 -6.17 -0.58
N TRP A 116 12.11 -6.26 -1.87
CA TRP A 116 13.11 -6.10 -2.92
C TRP A 116 13.73 -4.70 -2.91
N LEU A 117 12.93 -3.64 -2.72
CA LEU A 117 13.43 -2.27 -2.53
C LEU A 117 14.41 -2.20 -1.34
N GLU A 118 14.07 -2.83 -0.21
CA GLU A 118 14.93 -2.85 0.98
C GLU A 118 16.26 -3.59 0.73
N GLU A 119 16.24 -4.70 -0.01
CA GLU A 119 17.46 -5.43 -0.39
C GLU A 119 18.38 -4.60 -1.30
N ILE A 120 17.83 -3.91 -2.30
CA ILE A 120 18.64 -3.10 -3.23
C ILE A 120 19.07 -1.76 -2.62
N SER A 121 18.31 -1.19 -1.69
CA SER A 121 18.63 0.07 -1.02
C SER A 121 19.79 -0.05 -0.02
N GLY A 122 20.35 -1.24 0.19
CA GLY A 122 21.28 -1.60 1.27
C GLY A 122 22.61 -0.83 1.39
N LYS A 123 22.84 0.29 0.69
CA LYS A 123 24.00 1.19 0.89
C LYS A 123 23.74 2.70 0.75
N GLU A 124 22.66 3.15 0.11
CA GLU A 124 22.41 4.60 -0.06
C GLU A 124 20.93 4.96 0.10
N ASP A 125 20.58 5.46 1.28
CA ASP A 125 19.27 6.02 1.65
C ASP A 125 18.93 7.35 0.92
N PHE A 126 19.72 7.76 -0.08
CA PHE A 126 19.67 9.10 -0.68
C PHE A 126 18.27 9.42 -1.22
N PHE A 127 17.68 8.55 -2.04
CA PHE A 127 16.36 8.78 -2.61
C PHE A 127 15.27 8.90 -1.55
N VAL A 128 15.22 7.98 -0.58
CA VAL A 128 14.22 8.01 0.50
C VAL A 128 14.39 9.27 1.35
N LYS A 129 15.61 9.67 1.65
CA LYS A 129 15.90 10.93 2.36
C LYS A 129 15.41 12.13 1.56
N THR A 130 15.77 12.24 0.27
CA THR A 130 15.33 13.34 -0.60
C THR A 130 13.81 13.44 -0.68
N TRP A 131 13.12 12.31 -0.81
CA TRP A 131 11.65 12.29 -0.84
C TRP A 131 11.03 12.69 0.51
N ASN A 132 11.68 12.42 1.65
CA ASN A 132 11.11 12.73 2.97
C ASN A 132 11.53 14.09 3.54
N LEU A 133 12.30 14.91 2.81
CA LEU A 133 12.63 16.27 3.23
C LEU A 133 11.39 17.18 3.16
N GLY A 134 11.08 17.85 4.27
CA GLY A 134 10.06 18.91 4.35
C GLY A 134 8.60 18.45 4.51
N VAL A 135 8.24 17.19 4.21
CA VAL A 135 6.89 16.61 4.41
C VAL A 135 6.87 15.49 5.46
N PRO A 136 5.69 15.20 6.06
CA PRO A 136 5.48 13.93 6.75
C PRO A 136 5.69 12.72 5.82
N SER A 137 6.19 11.61 6.37
CA SER A 137 6.32 10.31 5.69
C SER A 137 4.98 9.62 5.39
N PHE A 138 3.87 10.18 5.89
CA PHE A 138 2.51 9.68 5.71
C PHE A 138 1.55 10.79 5.33
N HIS A 139 0.56 10.43 4.49
CA HIS A 139 -0.61 11.25 4.22
C HIS A 139 -1.69 10.99 5.29
N TRP A 140 -2.51 11.99 5.57
CA TRP A 140 -3.68 11.88 6.45
C TRP A 140 -4.77 11.05 5.79
N THR A 141 -5.02 11.30 4.50
CA THR A 141 -6.06 10.62 3.74
C THR A 141 -5.45 9.87 2.55
N TYR A 142 -5.80 8.59 2.41
CA TYR A 142 -5.55 7.80 1.21
C TYR A 142 -6.91 7.42 0.60
N LYS A 143 -7.21 7.96 -0.59
CA LYS A 143 -8.47 7.69 -1.28
C LYS A 143 -8.21 6.97 -2.59
N MET A 144 -8.67 5.73 -2.68
CA MET A 144 -8.65 4.95 -3.92
C MET A 144 -10.03 4.98 -4.57
N THR A 145 -10.13 5.46 -5.80
CA THR A 145 -11.37 5.45 -6.58
C THR A 145 -11.25 4.50 -7.75
N TRP A 146 -12.22 3.59 -7.89
CA TRP A 146 -12.42 2.80 -9.10
C TRP A 146 -13.61 3.39 -9.85
N LYS A 147 -13.41 3.72 -11.12
CA LYS A 147 -14.50 4.18 -11.99
C LYS A 147 -14.67 3.15 -13.11
N ILE A 148 -15.88 2.64 -13.24
CA ILE A 148 -16.30 1.77 -14.35
C ILE A 148 -17.33 2.56 -15.15
N ASP A 149 -16.93 3.06 -16.30
CA ASP A 149 -17.79 3.76 -17.25
C ASP A 149 -18.22 2.79 -18.34
N ARG A 150 -19.41 2.22 -18.19
CA ARG A 150 -19.96 1.26 -19.18
C ARG A 150 -20.38 1.92 -20.48
N ARG A 151 -20.68 3.23 -20.47
CA ARG A 151 -21.07 3.98 -21.67
C ARG A 151 -19.86 4.20 -22.56
N GLN A 152 -18.72 4.56 -21.96
CA GLN A 152 -17.46 4.77 -22.68
C GLN A 152 -16.60 3.49 -22.80
N ASN A 153 -17.03 2.38 -22.20
CA ASN A 153 -16.24 1.14 -22.08
C ASN A 153 -14.86 1.36 -21.44
N LEU A 154 -14.81 2.21 -20.41
CA LEU A 154 -13.57 2.59 -19.73
C LEU A 154 -13.57 2.13 -18.27
N ILE A 155 -12.40 1.70 -17.81
CA ILE A 155 -12.13 1.44 -16.41
C ILE A 155 -10.91 2.26 -15.99
N SER A 156 -11.03 2.99 -14.89
CA SER A 156 -9.94 3.78 -14.33
C SER A 156 -9.80 3.57 -12.82
N ARG A 157 -8.59 3.89 -12.36
CA ARG A 157 -8.13 3.75 -10.99
C ARG A 157 -7.44 5.05 -10.63
N GLU A 158 -7.82 5.68 -9.54
CA GLU A 158 -7.24 6.95 -9.11
C GLU A 158 -6.87 6.89 -7.63
N LEU A 159 -5.63 7.29 -7.30
CA LEU A 159 -5.18 7.46 -5.93
C LEU A 159 -5.10 8.96 -5.64
N LYS A 160 -5.85 9.42 -4.64
CA LYS A 160 -5.78 10.78 -4.10
C LYS A 160 -5.21 10.73 -2.69
N LEU A 161 -4.36 11.69 -2.38
CA LEU A 161 -3.63 11.78 -1.12
C LEU A 161 -3.83 13.17 -0.54
N GLU A 162 -4.04 13.25 0.78
CA GLU A 162 -4.16 14.52 1.50
C GLU A 162 -3.20 14.52 2.70
N PRO A 163 -2.33 15.54 2.86
CA PRO A 163 -2.06 16.58 1.87
C PRO A 163 -1.42 15.99 0.60
N ASN A 164 -1.66 16.63 -0.55
CA ASN A 164 -1.08 16.18 -1.82
C ASN A 164 0.44 16.40 -1.78
N PRO A 165 1.27 15.35 -1.95
CA PRO A 165 2.73 15.47 -1.89
C PRO A 165 3.32 16.37 -3.00
N MET A 166 2.57 16.62 -4.07
CA MET A 166 3.00 17.39 -5.24
C MET A 166 2.61 18.87 -5.19
N THR A 167 1.85 19.31 -4.17
CA THR A 167 1.52 20.73 -4.01
C THR A 167 2.52 21.39 -3.08
N ASN A 168 3.25 22.40 -3.58
CA ASN A 168 4.18 23.26 -2.82
C ASN A 168 3.54 24.03 -1.64
N ARG A 169 2.23 23.86 -1.42
CA ARG A 169 1.49 24.44 -0.30
C ARG A 169 1.46 23.43 0.83
N TYR A 170 2.51 23.47 1.65
CA TYR A 170 2.45 22.86 2.96
C TYR A 170 1.40 23.60 3.79
N PRO A 171 0.47 22.90 4.48
CA PRO A 171 -0.45 23.55 5.41
C PRO A 171 0.25 24.05 6.68
N TYR A 172 1.56 23.81 6.83
CA TYR A 172 2.36 24.26 7.96
C TYR A 172 3.16 25.50 7.59
N TYR A 173 2.48 26.64 7.48
CA TYR A 173 3.11 27.88 7.92
C TYR A 173 3.10 27.83 9.45
N LEU A 174 4.20 27.36 10.03
CA LEU A 174 4.49 27.59 11.44
C LEU A 174 4.66 29.11 11.57
N THR A 175 3.70 29.75 12.21
CA THR A 175 3.86 31.11 12.73
C THR A 175 5.10 31.11 13.62
N SER A 176 6.07 31.96 13.25
CA SER A 176 7.23 32.35 14.03
C SER A 176 6.85 32.85 15.42
#